data_AF-A0A2M9U6S2-F1
#
_entry.id   AF-A0A2M9U6S2-F1
#
_cell.length_a   1.000
_cell.length_b   1.000
_cell.length_c   1.000
_cell.angle_alpha   90.00
_cell.angle_beta   90.00
_cell.angle_gamma   90.00
#
_symmetry.space_group_name_H-M   'P 1'
#
loop_
_entity.id
_entity.type
_entity.pdbx_description
1 polymer ?
#
loop_
_entity_poly.entity_id
_entity_poly.type
_entity_poly.pdbx_seq_one_letter_code
_entity_poly.pdbx_strand_id
1 'polypeptide(L)'
;MTENYIPDSVEMPRMPTAPAVTLPDGSCDTHCHVFGPYSTFPLHLRSTYAPPDAPAARYLSMLDTVGMQRGVLVQPAPYGTDVSAIMDAIAQRPETLRGIGVATPDTDAQQLMQWRAAGICGLRFIEARDPQGNLFPGSVGFDSIEILAPAMRAAGMHVQMWGPYDRYKPWLERVTDLGLPVVIDHMASVVLDRGMQDPLFQLVCRLLRENRLWIKLSVCRVSTQAPDYTDVRPFHDALLEANVNRVLWGSDWPYVRMGERAPDVGRLIDLAWDWFGNDTVRQQIWVDNPSTLYEFVEGAEQ
;
A
#
# COMPACT_ATOMS: atom_id res chain seq x y z
N MET A 1 -5.79 -26.43 -8.26
CA MET A 1 -4.45 -26.07 -7.75
C MET A 1 -3.61 -25.73 -8.95
N THR A 2 -3.32 -24.45 -9.16
CA THR A 2 -2.31 -24.04 -10.14
C THR A 2 -0.95 -24.44 -9.56
N GLU A 3 -0.14 -25.16 -10.32
CA GLU A 3 1.22 -25.50 -9.90
C GLU A 3 2.03 -24.21 -9.74
N ASN A 4 2.78 -24.12 -8.63
CA ASN A 4 3.74 -23.05 -8.41
C ASN A 4 4.70 -22.98 -9.60
N TYR A 5 5.05 -21.78 -10.05
CA TYR A 5 5.95 -21.62 -11.19
C TYR A 5 6.98 -20.51 -10.96
N ILE A 6 8.16 -20.72 -11.54
CA ILE A 6 9.19 -19.70 -11.71
C ILE A 6 8.88 -18.96 -13.02
N PRO A 7 8.77 -17.62 -13.02
CA PRO A 7 8.54 -16.87 -14.25
C PRO A 7 9.66 -17.08 -15.27
N ASP A 8 9.29 -17.33 -16.53
CA ASP A 8 10.25 -17.45 -17.65
C ASP A 8 10.89 -16.10 -17.99
N SER A 9 10.21 -14.99 -17.65
CA SER A 9 10.70 -13.63 -17.81
C SER A 9 10.35 -12.79 -16.58
N VAL A 10 11.25 -11.86 -16.25
CA VAL A 10 11.12 -10.93 -15.13
C VAL A 10 11.41 -9.51 -15.59
N GLU A 11 10.84 -8.53 -14.90
CA GLU A 11 11.12 -7.11 -15.13
C GLU A 11 12.12 -6.61 -14.09
N MET A 12 13.26 -6.06 -14.52
CA MET A 12 14.20 -5.44 -13.60
C MET A 12 13.63 -4.10 -13.12
N PRO A 13 13.36 -3.92 -11.82
CA PRO A 13 12.79 -2.67 -11.34
C PRO A 13 13.84 -1.56 -11.43
N ARG A 14 13.36 -0.35 -11.74
CA ARG A 14 14.18 0.86 -11.64
C ARG A 14 14.61 1.05 -10.19
N MET A 15 15.92 1.06 -9.94
CA MET A 15 16.47 1.48 -8.67
C MET A 15 16.45 3.00 -8.58
N PRO A 16 16.19 3.58 -7.38
CA PRO A 16 16.06 5.01 -7.24
C PRO A 16 17.43 5.70 -7.21
N THR A 17 17.42 6.99 -7.48
CA THR A 17 18.50 7.90 -7.06
C THR A 17 18.26 8.34 -5.61
N ALA A 18 19.31 8.72 -4.89
CA ALA A 18 19.15 9.39 -3.60
C ALA A 18 18.34 10.70 -3.80
N PRO A 19 17.35 10.99 -2.93
CA PRO A 19 16.62 12.26 -2.98
C PRO A 19 17.56 13.44 -2.70
N ALA A 20 17.19 14.63 -3.17
CA ALA A 20 17.91 15.88 -2.91
C ALA A 20 17.71 16.38 -1.46
N VAL A 21 16.72 15.83 -0.77
CA VAL A 21 16.33 16.19 0.60
C VAL A 21 16.68 15.08 1.59
N THR A 22 16.85 15.44 2.86
CA THR A 22 17.02 14.46 3.95
C THR A 22 15.67 14.26 4.63
N LEU A 23 15.16 13.04 4.58
CA LEU A 23 13.92 12.66 5.24
C LEU A 23 14.08 12.68 6.77
N PRO A 24 13.00 12.98 7.53
CA PRO A 24 13.01 12.82 8.99
C PRO A 24 13.35 11.39 9.40
N ASP A 25 14.02 11.24 10.55
CA ASP A 25 14.27 9.92 11.14
C ASP A 25 12.97 9.16 11.39
N GLY A 26 13.00 7.87 11.15
CA GLY A 26 11.81 7.03 11.14
C GLY A 26 10.93 7.19 9.90
N SER A 27 11.33 7.88 8.83
CA SER A 27 10.48 7.95 7.63
C SER A 27 10.10 6.56 7.08
N CYS A 28 8.84 6.40 6.68
CA CYS A 28 8.24 5.12 6.28
C CYS A 28 7.68 5.15 4.85
N ASP A 29 8.03 4.14 4.05
CA ASP A 29 7.31 3.83 2.81
C ASP A 29 6.13 2.91 3.13
N THR A 30 4.89 3.41 3.05
CA THR A 30 3.71 2.64 3.47
C THR A 30 3.10 1.78 2.36
N HIS A 31 3.68 1.76 1.15
CA HIS A 31 3.20 0.92 0.06
C HIS A 31 4.33 0.48 -0.84
N CYS A 32 4.80 -0.75 -0.65
CA CYS A 32 5.80 -1.39 -1.50
C CYS A 32 5.49 -2.86 -1.71
N HIS A 33 6.20 -3.50 -2.62
CA HIS A 33 6.09 -4.94 -2.83
C HIS A 33 7.46 -5.60 -2.90
N VAL A 34 7.50 -6.87 -2.52
CA VAL A 34 8.64 -7.75 -2.81
C VAL A 34 8.20 -8.86 -3.76
N PHE A 35 9.11 -9.24 -4.64
CA PHE A 35 8.93 -10.32 -5.59
C PHE A 35 10.20 -11.15 -5.68
N GLY A 36 10.09 -12.43 -5.37
CA GLY A 36 11.18 -13.38 -5.40
C GLY A 36 12.08 -13.28 -4.16
N PRO A 37 13.24 -13.97 -4.16
CA PRO A 37 13.80 -14.71 -5.29
C PRO A 37 12.91 -15.89 -5.70
N TYR A 38 12.59 -16.01 -6.99
CA TYR A 38 11.56 -16.95 -7.46
C TYR A 38 11.89 -18.43 -7.26
N SER A 39 13.18 -18.77 -7.11
CA SER A 39 13.62 -20.11 -6.73
C SER A 39 13.18 -20.53 -5.33
N THR A 40 12.98 -19.56 -4.43
CA THR A 40 12.55 -19.77 -3.04
C THR A 40 11.07 -19.46 -2.89
N PHE A 41 10.62 -18.38 -3.52
CA PHE A 41 9.23 -17.90 -3.48
C PHE A 41 8.65 -17.92 -4.90
N PRO A 42 8.24 -19.11 -5.40
CA PRO A 42 7.62 -19.20 -6.72
C PRO A 42 6.22 -18.58 -6.70
N LEU A 43 5.71 -18.20 -7.88
CA LEU A 43 4.38 -17.63 -8.03
C LEU A 43 3.31 -18.72 -8.07
N HIS A 44 2.14 -18.43 -7.50
CA HIS A 44 1.01 -19.36 -7.43
C HIS A 44 -0.01 -19.12 -8.54
N LEU A 45 -0.07 -17.89 -9.04
CA LEU A 45 -1.03 -17.43 -10.02
C LEU A 45 -0.29 -16.85 -11.21
N ARG A 46 -0.69 -17.27 -12.42
CA ARG A 46 -0.10 -16.79 -13.66
C ARG A 46 -0.28 -15.28 -13.75
N SER A 47 0.83 -14.57 -13.70
CA SER A 47 0.86 -13.13 -13.89
C SER A 47 0.54 -12.77 -15.35
N THR A 48 -0.25 -11.73 -15.56
CA THR A 48 -0.54 -11.17 -16.89
C THR A 48 0.49 -10.12 -17.33
N TYR A 49 1.59 -9.99 -16.57
CA TYR A 49 2.69 -9.06 -16.79
C TYR A 49 3.99 -9.74 -16.34
N ALA A 50 5.14 -9.30 -16.85
CA ALA A 50 6.45 -9.76 -16.39
C ALA A 50 6.60 -9.40 -14.89
N PRO A 51 6.66 -10.38 -13.98
CA PRO A 51 6.80 -10.10 -12.56
C PRO A 51 8.14 -9.38 -12.27
N PRO A 52 8.16 -8.35 -11.40
CA PRO A 52 9.40 -7.66 -11.06
C PRO A 52 10.43 -8.61 -10.42
N ASP A 53 11.70 -8.56 -10.78
CA ASP A 53 12.76 -9.15 -9.96
C ASP A 53 13.01 -8.17 -8.80
N ALA A 54 12.38 -8.38 -7.65
CA ALA A 54 12.41 -7.41 -6.54
C ALA A 54 12.45 -8.12 -5.18
N PRO A 55 13.45 -8.98 -4.92
CA PRO A 55 13.56 -9.71 -3.67
C PRO A 55 13.82 -8.76 -2.52
N ALA A 56 13.64 -9.25 -1.29
CA ALA A 56 13.86 -8.49 -0.05
C ALA A 56 15.16 -7.69 -0.06
N ALA A 57 16.29 -8.30 -0.44
CA ALA A 57 17.59 -7.60 -0.50
C ALA A 57 17.59 -6.36 -1.41
N ARG A 58 16.90 -6.43 -2.56
CA ARG A 58 16.79 -5.29 -3.49
C ARG A 58 15.86 -4.21 -2.94
N TYR A 59 14.76 -4.61 -2.32
CA TYR A 59 13.87 -3.70 -1.62
C TYR A 59 14.59 -2.95 -0.48
N LEU A 60 15.37 -3.65 0.34
CA LEU A 60 16.15 -3.04 1.41
C LEU A 60 17.18 -2.05 0.87
N SER A 61 17.86 -2.39 -0.23
CA SER A 61 18.75 -1.45 -0.92
C SER A 61 18.02 -0.23 -1.46
N MET A 62 16.76 -0.37 -1.92
CA MET A 62 15.92 0.75 -2.34
C MET A 62 15.64 1.68 -1.17
N LEU A 63 15.17 1.16 -0.02
CA LEU A 63 14.92 1.93 1.20
C LEU A 63 16.17 2.69 1.67
N ASP A 64 17.32 1.98 1.73
CA ASP A 64 18.58 2.56 2.18
C ASP A 64 19.05 3.69 1.26
N THR A 65 18.87 3.53 -0.06
CA THR A 65 19.25 4.56 -1.05
C THR A 65 18.44 5.85 -0.88
N VAL A 66 17.16 5.73 -0.53
CA VAL A 66 16.27 6.89 -0.39
C VAL A 66 16.20 7.44 1.04
N GLY A 67 16.90 6.81 1.99
CA GLY A 67 16.92 7.23 3.39
C GLY A 67 15.65 6.90 4.18
N MET A 68 14.81 5.96 3.71
CA MET A 68 13.66 5.49 4.47
C MET A 68 14.05 4.35 5.41
N GLN A 69 13.73 4.49 6.69
CA GLN A 69 14.11 3.53 7.72
C GLN A 69 13.04 2.45 7.92
N ARG A 70 11.78 2.75 7.57
CA ARG A 70 10.62 1.87 7.77
C ARG A 70 9.89 1.57 6.47
N GLY A 71 9.18 0.46 6.44
CA GLY A 71 8.52 -0.04 5.24
C GLY A 71 7.30 -0.91 5.50
N VAL A 72 6.29 -0.80 4.65
CA VAL A 72 5.10 -1.65 4.67
C VAL A 72 4.95 -2.37 3.33
N LEU A 73 5.18 -3.69 3.38
CA LEU A 73 5.14 -4.59 2.24
C LEU A 73 3.72 -5.09 2.00
N VAL A 74 3.20 -4.88 0.80
CA VAL A 74 1.83 -5.22 0.43
C VAL A 74 1.84 -6.45 -0.46
N GLN A 75 1.03 -7.45 -0.13
CA GLN A 75 0.96 -8.73 -0.84
C GLN A 75 0.64 -8.54 -2.33
N PRO A 76 1.51 -9.00 -3.24
CA PRO A 76 1.22 -9.00 -4.67
C PRO A 76 0.27 -10.11 -5.05
N ALA A 77 -0.71 -9.80 -5.92
CA ALA A 77 -1.71 -10.77 -6.37
C ALA A 77 -1.13 -12.09 -6.92
N PRO A 78 0.01 -12.13 -7.64
CA PRO A 78 0.55 -13.40 -8.14
C PRO A 78 0.94 -14.44 -7.08
N TYR A 79 1.19 -14.01 -5.84
CA TYR A 79 1.44 -14.91 -4.70
C TYR A 79 0.14 -15.39 -4.03
N GLY A 80 -1.02 -14.82 -4.37
CA GLY A 80 -2.29 -15.15 -3.72
C GLY A 80 -2.22 -14.91 -2.21
N THR A 81 -2.57 -15.93 -1.44
CA THR A 81 -2.54 -15.90 0.04
C THR A 81 -1.22 -16.35 0.65
N ASP A 82 -0.21 -16.72 -0.16
CA ASP A 82 1.11 -17.09 0.34
C ASP A 82 1.93 -15.84 0.68
N VAL A 83 1.97 -15.54 1.97
CA VAL A 83 2.69 -14.37 2.54
C VAL A 83 4.17 -14.66 2.86
N SER A 84 4.71 -15.82 2.47
CA SER A 84 6.08 -16.25 2.82
C SER A 84 7.16 -15.27 2.38
N ALA A 85 7.08 -14.71 1.17
CA ALA A 85 8.05 -13.73 0.67
C ALA A 85 8.04 -12.43 1.50
N ILE A 86 6.86 -11.97 1.92
CA ILE A 86 6.74 -10.77 2.77
C ILE A 86 7.27 -11.06 4.18
N MET A 87 6.92 -12.22 4.75
CA MET A 87 7.41 -12.61 6.08
C MET A 87 8.93 -12.77 6.11
N ASP A 88 9.53 -13.34 5.06
CA ASP A 88 10.99 -13.41 4.92
C ASP A 88 11.63 -12.01 4.90
N ALA A 89 11.06 -11.08 4.12
CA ALA A 89 11.54 -9.70 4.09
C ALA A 89 11.41 -9.02 5.46
N ILE A 90 10.27 -9.18 6.16
CA ILE A 90 10.06 -8.63 7.50
C ILE A 90 11.08 -9.20 8.50
N ALA A 91 11.36 -10.50 8.45
CA ALA A 91 12.32 -11.15 9.35
C ALA A 91 13.74 -10.58 9.26
N GLN A 92 14.09 -9.92 8.15
CA GLN A 92 15.39 -9.25 7.98
C GLN A 92 15.47 -7.90 8.72
N ARG A 93 14.34 -7.22 8.96
CA ARG A 93 14.25 -5.96 9.71
C ARG A 93 12.93 -5.89 10.52
N PRO A 94 12.73 -6.76 11.53
CA PRO A 94 11.43 -6.96 12.18
C PRO A 94 10.93 -5.72 12.94
N GLU A 95 11.83 -4.85 13.38
CA GLU A 95 11.46 -3.61 14.08
C GLU A 95 10.94 -2.53 13.13
N THR A 96 11.36 -2.55 11.86
CA THR A 96 11.10 -1.46 10.91
C THR A 96 10.28 -1.86 9.69
N LEU A 97 10.00 -3.16 9.51
CA LEU A 97 9.13 -3.66 8.46
C LEU A 97 7.82 -4.23 9.00
N ARG A 98 6.75 -3.99 8.24
CA ARG A 98 5.42 -4.58 8.44
C ARG A 98 4.88 -5.08 7.11
N GLY A 99 3.84 -5.91 7.17
CA GLY A 99 3.23 -6.49 5.97
C GLY A 99 1.72 -6.38 5.93
N ILE A 100 1.17 -6.44 4.73
CA ILE A 100 -0.26 -6.51 4.46
C ILE A 100 -0.49 -7.77 3.64
N GLY A 101 -1.20 -8.74 4.21
CA GLY A 101 -1.48 -10.02 3.58
C GLY A 101 -2.72 -9.98 2.69
N VAL A 102 -3.03 -11.11 2.07
CA VAL A 102 -4.34 -11.39 1.46
C VAL A 102 -4.82 -12.70 2.06
N ALA A 103 -6.09 -12.76 2.47
CA ALA A 103 -6.68 -13.94 3.08
C ALA A 103 -8.04 -14.22 2.44
N THR A 104 -8.39 -15.50 2.33
CA THR A 104 -9.70 -15.93 1.87
C THR A 104 -10.72 -15.91 3.03
N PRO A 105 -12.04 -15.84 2.75
CA PRO A 105 -13.07 -15.74 3.80
C PRO A 105 -13.13 -16.88 4.82
N ASP A 106 -12.50 -18.02 4.54
CA ASP A 106 -12.36 -19.18 5.42
C ASP A 106 -11.14 -19.11 6.35
N THR A 107 -10.33 -18.06 6.25
CA THR A 107 -9.17 -17.85 7.15
C THR A 107 -9.65 -17.51 8.56
N ASP A 108 -9.23 -18.31 9.53
CA ASP A 108 -9.63 -18.12 10.93
C ASP A 108 -8.76 -17.10 11.69
N ALA A 109 -9.23 -16.72 12.88
CA ALA A 109 -8.53 -15.75 13.73
C ALA A 109 -7.18 -16.27 14.23
N GLN A 110 -7.00 -17.58 14.41
CA GLN A 110 -5.74 -18.15 14.88
C GLN A 110 -4.64 -17.95 13.84
N GLN A 111 -4.95 -18.20 12.56
CA GLN A 111 -4.04 -17.96 11.46
C GLN A 111 -3.67 -16.49 11.34
N LEU A 112 -4.65 -15.58 11.48
CA LEU A 112 -4.39 -14.14 11.45
C LEU A 112 -3.54 -13.67 12.64
N MET A 113 -3.73 -14.23 13.84
CA MET A 113 -2.87 -13.91 15.00
C MET A 113 -1.42 -14.37 14.77
N GLN A 114 -1.20 -15.52 14.14
CA GLN A 114 0.14 -15.98 13.76
C GLN A 114 0.78 -15.02 12.75
N TRP A 115 0.02 -14.56 11.75
CA TRP A 115 0.48 -13.57 10.79
C TRP A 115 0.78 -12.23 11.47
N ARG A 116 -0.05 -11.81 12.43
CA ARG A 116 0.20 -10.60 13.24
C ARG A 116 1.52 -10.69 13.99
N ALA A 117 1.79 -11.82 14.64
CA ALA A 117 3.05 -12.07 15.34
C ALA A 117 4.27 -12.05 14.40
N ALA A 118 4.10 -12.41 13.13
CA ALA A 118 5.13 -12.33 12.09
C ALA A 118 5.20 -10.95 11.39
N GLY A 119 4.47 -9.94 11.89
CA GLY A 119 4.55 -8.56 11.40
C GLY A 119 3.53 -8.18 10.32
N ILE A 120 2.59 -9.06 9.96
CA ILE A 120 1.46 -8.70 9.08
C ILE A 120 0.43 -7.92 9.90
N CYS A 121 0.17 -6.66 9.57
CA CYS A 121 -0.70 -5.77 10.34
C CYS A 121 -2.09 -5.56 9.73
N GLY A 122 -2.32 -6.06 8.51
CA GLY A 122 -3.58 -5.87 7.82
C GLY A 122 -3.80 -6.86 6.68
N LEU A 123 -5.01 -6.84 6.13
CA LEU A 123 -5.38 -7.61 4.94
C LEU A 123 -5.80 -6.67 3.81
N ARG A 124 -5.31 -6.96 2.61
CA ARG A 124 -5.66 -6.22 1.39
C ARG A 124 -6.85 -6.86 0.69
N PHE A 125 -7.81 -6.02 0.34
CA PHE A 125 -8.98 -6.37 -0.47
C PHE A 125 -8.91 -5.59 -1.78
N ILE A 126 -9.21 -6.28 -2.88
CA ILE A 126 -8.93 -5.85 -4.24
C ILE A 126 -10.18 -6.03 -5.10
N GLU A 127 -10.75 -4.94 -5.61
CA GLU A 127 -11.89 -4.92 -6.54
C GLU A 127 -11.44 -4.74 -8.01
N ALA A 128 -10.33 -5.39 -8.39
CA ALA A 128 -9.88 -5.43 -9.77
C ALA A 128 -10.58 -6.57 -10.51
N ARG A 129 -11.36 -6.25 -11.55
CA ARG A 129 -12.16 -7.21 -12.31
C ARG A 129 -11.74 -7.29 -13.77
N ASP A 130 -11.85 -8.48 -14.34
CA ASP A 130 -11.70 -8.72 -15.78
C ASP A 130 -12.89 -8.11 -16.56
N PRO A 131 -12.83 -8.06 -17.90
CA PRO A 131 -13.93 -7.53 -18.71
C PRO A 131 -15.25 -8.32 -18.60
N GLN A 132 -15.22 -9.54 -18.06
CA GLN A 132 -16.40 -10.37 -17.79
C GLN A 132 -17.00 -10.09 -16.40
N GLY A 133 -16.35 -9.26 -15.58
CA GLY A 133 -16.79 -8.89 -14.25
C GLY A 133 -16.30 -9.81 -13.13
N ASN A 134 -15.48 -10.82 -13.43
CA ASN A 134 -14.88 -11.67 -12.40
C ASN A 134 -13.69 -10.97 -11.77
N LEU A 135 -13.44 -11.22 -10.48
CA LEU A 135 -12.22 -10.75 -9.83
C LEU A 135 -10.99 -11.37 -10.50
N PHE A 136 -9.94 -10.58 -10.72
CA PHE A 136 -8.67 -11.12 -11.19
C PHE A 136 -8.14 -12.17 -10.19
N PRO A 137 -7.54 -13.28 -10.67
CA PRO A 137 -6.97 -14.28 -9.78
C PRO A 137 -6.04 -13.66 -8.72
N GLY A 138 -6.20 -14.08 -7.47
CA GLY A 138 -5.43 -13.55 -6.32
C GLY A 138 -6.04 -12.31 -5.68
N SER A 139 -7.13 -11.77 -6.23
CA SER A 139 -7.90 -10.69 -5.62
C SER A 139 -8.97 -11.26 -4.68
N VAL A 140 -9.16 -10.61 -3.53
CA VAL A 140 -10.25 -10.87 -2.59
C VAL A 140 -11.13 -9.63 -2.55
N GLY A 141 -12.40 -9.76 -2.93
CA GLY A 141 -13.32 -8.63 -3.10
C GLY A 141 -13.71 -7.93 -1.81
N PHE A 142 -14.31 -6.75 -1.92
CA PHE A 142 -14.75 -5.97 -0.74
C PHE A 142 -15.88 -6.66 0.04
N ASP A 143 -16.63 -7.54 -0.62
CA ASP A 143 -17.65 -8.39 -0.01
C ASP A 143 -17.11 -9.35 1.05
N SER A 144 -15.82 -9.68 0.99
CA SER A 144 -15.16 -10.53 1.96
C SER A 144 -14.78 -9.80 3.26
N ILE A 145 -14.82 -8.46 3.27
CA ILE A 145 -14.38 -7.64 4.43
C ILE A 145 -15.27 -7.92 5.64
N GLU A 146 -16.59 -7.89 5.47
CA GLU A 146 -17.54 -8.11 6.58
C GLU A 146 -17.41 -9.52 7.17
N ILE A 147 -17.07 -10.51 6.33
CA ILE A 147 -16.87 -11.90 6.74
C ILE A 147 -15.59 -12.04 7.59
N LEU A 148 -14.50 -11.41 7.15
CA LEU A 148 -13.20 -11.48 7.84
C LEU A 148 -13.08 -10.52 9.03
N ALA A 149 -13.93 -9.50 9.12
CA ALA A 149 -13.85 -8.46 10.14
C ALA A 149 -13.80 -8.97 11.60
N PRO A 150 -14.58 -10.00 12.01
CA PRO A 150 -14.45 -10.58 13.35
C PRO A 150 -13.04 -11.14 13.63
N ALA A 151 -12.48 -11.91 12.69
CA ALA A 151 -11.15 -12.51 12.83
C ALA A 151 -10.04 -11.44 12.80
N MET A 152 -10.15 -10.45 11.91
CA MET A 152 -9.23 -9.32 11.85
C MET A 152 -9.21 -8.51 13.14
N ARG A 153 -10.39 -8.25 13.73
CA ARG A 153 -10.50 -7.52 15.01
C ARG A 153 -9.84 -8.29 16.15
N ALA A 154 -10.07 -9.60 16.22
CA ALA A 154 -9.45 -10.44 17.23
C ALA A 154 -7.91 -10.46 17.08
N ALA A 155 -7.39 -10.36 15.86
CA ALA A 155 -5.96 -10.30 15.56
C ALA A 155 -5.35 -8.89 15.63
N GLY A 156 -6.15 -7.83 15.89
CA GLY A 156 -5.66 -6.45 15.88
C GLY A 156 -5.16 -6.00 14.50
N MET A 157 -5.84 -6.42 13.43
CA MET A 157 -5.50 -6.09 12.04
C MET A 157 -6.40 -5.01 11.46
N HIS A 158 -5.92 -4.30 10.43
CA HIS A 158 -6.71 -3.32 9.68
C HIS A 158 -7.06 -3.80 8.26
N VAL A 159 -8.06 -3.14 7.68
CA VAL A 159 -8.49 -3.34 6.28
C VAL A 159 -7.69 -2.40 5.38
N GLN A 160 -7.11 -2.92 4.30
CA GLN A 160 -6.56 -2.11 3.21
C GLN A 160 -7.34 -2.38 1.92
N MET A 161 -7.84 -1.35 1.25
CA MET A 161 -8.72 -1.48 0.08
C MET A 161 -8.08 -0.86 -1.15
N TRP A 162 -8.16 -1.58 -2.28
CA TRP A 162 -7.82 -1.06 -3.59
C TRP A 162 -8.84 -1.50 -4.64
N GLY A 163 -9.16 -0.62 -5.60
CA GLY A 163 -10.04 -0.93 -6.72
C GLY A 163 -10.37 0.30 -7.56
N PRO A 164 -11.07 0.12 -8.69
CA PRO A 164 -11.59 1.22 -9.49
C PRO A 164 -12.48 2.15 -8.66
N TYR A 165 -12.41 3.45 -8.93
CA TYR A 165 -13.07 4.50 -8.15
C TYR A 165 -14.54 4.21 -7.79
N ASP A 166 -15.37 3.87 -8.77
CA ASP A 166 -16.81 3.64 -8.53
C ASP A 166 -17.11 2.40 -7.66
N ARG A 167 -16.14 1.49 -7.50
CA ARG A 167 -16.31 0.31 -6.64
C ARG A 167 -16.34 0.65 -5.17
N TYR A 168 -15.82 1.80 -4.74
CA TYR A 168 -15.85 2.18 -3.32
C TYR A 168 -17.24 2.60 -2.83
N LYS A 169 -18.07 3.19 -3.70
CA LYS A 169 -19.35 3.81 -3.32
C LYS A 169 -20.27 2.95 -2.45
N PRO A 170 -20.53 1.66 -2.76
CA PRO A 170 -21.41 0.83 -1.93
C PRO A 170 -20.76 0.31 -0.64
N TRP A 171 -19.46 0.52 -0.43
CA TRP A 171 -18.69 -0.12 0.63
C TRP A 171 -18.12 0.83 1.68
N LEU A 172 -17.72 2.06 1.34
CA LEU A 172 -16.95 2.92 2.24
C LEU A 172 -17.60 3.12 3.62
N GLU A 173 -18.88 3.50 3.67
CA GLU A 173 -19.57 3.72 4.96
C GLU A 173 -19.71 2.40 5.72
N ARG A 174 -20.17 1.33 5.05
CA ARG A 174 -20.33 0.00 5.65
C ARG A 174 -19.02 -0.51 6.28
N VAL A 175 -17.92 -0.44 5.53
CA VAL A 175 -16.62 -0.96 5.97
C VAL A 175 -16.05 -0.12 7.11
N THR A 176 -16.20 1.20 7.05
CA THR A 176 -15.71 2.08 8.14
C THR A 176 -16.58 2.00 9.40
N ASP A 177 -17.81 1.50 9.32
CA ASP A 177 -18.67 1.21 10.48
C ASP A 177 -18.34 -0.12 11.17
N LEU A 178 -17.44 -0.94 10.60
CA LEU A 178 -17.05 -2.23 11.20
C LEU A 178 -16.16 -2.07 12.44
N GLY A 179 -15.72 -0.87 12.81
CA GLY A 179 -14.85 -0.67 13.96
C GLY A 179 -13.46 -1.28 13.78
N LEU A 180 -12.96 -1.30 12.54
CA LEU A 180 -11.59 -1.60 12.18
C LEU A 180 -10.97 -0.36 11.54
N PRO A 181 -9.65 -0.11 11.66
CA PRO A 181 -9.01 0.89 10.83
C PRO A 181 -9.15 0.48 9.35
N VAL A 182 -9.43 1.46 8.49
CA VAL A 182 -9.61 1.26 7.04
C VAL A 182 -8.61 2.13 6.31
N VAL A 183 -7.83 1.55 5.41
CA VAL A 183 -6.83 2.23 4.60
C VAL A 183 -7.23 2.11 3.14
N ILE A 184 -7.27 3.24 2.43
CA ILE A 184 -7.56 3.27 0.99
C ILE A 184 -6.27 3.53 0.22
N ASP A 185 -5.98 2.67 -0.75
CA ASP A 185 -4.78 2.77 -1.58
C ASP A 185 -4.90 3.87 -2.65
N HIS A 186 -3.77 4.46 -3.00
CA HIS A 186 -3.55 5.30 -4.19
C HIS A 186 -4.62 6.39 -4.38
N MET A 187 -4.86 7.18 -3.34
CA MET A 187 -5.83 8.28 -3.35
C MET A 187 -7.23 7.81 -3.79
N ALA A 188 -7.64 6.59 -3.43
CA ALA A 188 -8.91 5.98 -3.86
C ALA A 188 -9.05 5.83 -5.40
N SER A 189 -7.95 5.92 -6.15
CA SER A 189 -7.95 5.88 -7.61
C SER A 189 -8.90 6.91 -8.23
N VAL A 190 -8.93 8.14 -7.69
CA VAL A 190 -9.89 9.17 -8.15
C VAL A 190 -9.88 9.32 -9.67
N VAL A 191 -11.06 9.59 -10.24
CA VAL A 191 -11.20 9.92 -11.67
C VAL A 191 -11.15 11.43 -11.81
N LEU A 192 -9.99 11.95 -12.24
CA LEU A 192 -9.70 13.39 -12.27
C LEU A 192 -10.74 14.22 -13.06
N ASP A 193 -11.23 13.69 -14.18
CA ASP A 193 -12.23 14.34 -15.05
C ASP A 193 -13.59 14.59 -14.37
N ARG A 194 -13.89 13.89 -13.27
CA ARG A 194 -15.12 14.13 -12.49
C ARG A 194 -15.01 15.34 -11.56
N GLY A 195 -13.80 15.87 -11.38
CA GLY A 195 -13.52 17.06 -10.60
C GLY A 195 -13.68 16.88 -9.09
N MET A 196 -13.24 17.88 -8.34
CA MET A 196 -13.23 17.85 -6.86
C MET A 196 -14.62 17.88 -6.24
N GLN A 197 -15.66 18.26 -6.98
CA GLN A 197 -17.04 18.28 -6.47
C GLN A 197 -17.77 16.94 -6.66
N ASP A 198 -17.06 15.91 -7.15
CA ASP A 198 -17.62 14.57 -7.28
C ASP A 198 -18.12 14.05 -5.92
N PRO A 199 -19.37 13.54 -5.83
CA PRO A 199 -19.93 13.10 -4.55
C PRO A 199 -19.14 12.00 -3.84
N LEU A 200 -18.46 11.12 -4.60
CA LEU A 200 -17.64 10.06 -3.99
C LEU A 200 -16.33 10.63 -3.45
N PHE A 201 -15.76 11.66 -4.06
CA PHE A 201 -14.55 12.30 -3.55
C PHE A 201 -14.87 13.08 -2.27
N GLN A 202 -16.00 13.80 -2.29
CA GLN A 202 -16.52 14.48 -1.10
C GLN A 202 -16.84 13.49 0.03
N LEU A 203 -17.31 12.27 -0.29
CA LEU A 203 -17.47 11.20 0.69
C LEU A 203 -16.13 10.76 1.29
N VAL A 204 -15.09 10.54 0.47
CA VAL A 204 -13.75 10.18 0.96
C VAL A 204 -13.19 11.28 1.89
N CYS A 205 -13.24 12.55 1.47
CA CYS A 205 -12.79 13.67 2.29
C CYS A 205 -13.60 13.81 3.60
N ARG A 206 -14.92 13.53 3.56
CA ARG A 206 -15.75 13.52 4.77
C ARG A 206 -15.33 12.42 5.73
N LEU A 207 -15.14 11.19 5.26
CA LEU A 207 -14.72 10.07 6.10
C LEU A 207 -13.31 10.26 6.67
N LEU A 208 -12.40 10.92 5.94
CA LEU A 208 -11.11 11.37 6.48
C LEU A 208 -11.28 12.37 7.62
N ARG A 209 -12.08 13.42 7.42
CA ARG A 209 -12.41 14.42 8.46
C ARG A 209 -13.01 13.78 9.71
N GLU A 210 -13.86 12.77 9.53
CA GLU A 210 -14.49 12.00 10.61
C GLU A 210 -13.54 10.98 11.27
N ASN A 211 -12.26 10.90 10.86
CA ASN A 211 -11.28 9.92 11.34
C ASN A 211 -11.65 8.46 11.06
N ARG A 212 -12.50 8.22 10.06
CA ARG A 212 -13.05 6.89 9.75
C ARG A 212 -12.22 6.09 8.77
N LEU A 213 -11.33 6.72 8.02
CA LEU A 213 -10.39 6.04 7.12
C LEU A 213 -9.03 6.73 7.10
N TRP A 214 -8.04 6.02 6.57
CA TRP A 214 -6.72 6.48 6.17
C TRP A 214 -6.60 6.46 4.64
N ILE A 215 -5.78 7.34 4.06
CA ILE A 215 -5.56 7.41 2.61
C ILE A 215 -4.07 7.41 2.28
N LYS A 216 -3.66 6.62 1.28
CA LYS A 216 -2.28 6.61 0.78
C LYS A 216 -2.10 7.53 -0.42
N LEU A 217 -1.13 8.44 -0.35
CA LEU A 217 -0.71 9.32 -1.44
C LEU A 217 0.33 8.60 -2.31
N SER A 218 -0.14 7.92 -3.35
CA SER A 218 0.69 7.33 -4.41
C SER A 218 0.32 7.97 -5.74
N VAL A 219 0.84 9.18 -5.99
CA VAL A 219 0.43 10.05 -7.11
C VAL A 219 0.61 9.41 -8.48
N CYS A 220 1.65 8.59 -8.65
CA CYS A 220 2.01 7.94 -9.91
C CYS A 220 1.00 6.89 -10.39
N ARG A 221 0.07 6.46 -9.52
CA ARG A 221 -1.00 5.52 -9.84
C ARG A 221 -2.30 6.19 -10.29
N VAL A 222 -2.39 7.51 -10.16
CA VAL A 222 -3.60 8.30 -10.45
C VAL A 222 -3.36 9.29 -11.59
N SER A 223 -2.23 9.97 -11.54
CA SER A 223 -1.88 11.02 -12.49
C SER A 223 -1.48 10.45 -13.86
N THR A 224 -1.70 11.27 -14.90
CA THR A 224 -1.22 11.03 -16.27
C THR A 224 -0.08 11.95 -16.68
N GLN A 225 0.32 12.91 -15.84
CA GLN A 225 1.29 13.97 -16.15
C GLN A 225 2.64 13.76 -15.45
N ALA A 226 3.25 12.59 -15.60
CA ALA A 226 4.59 12.34 -15.10
C ALA A 226 5.63 13.27 -15.77
N PRO A 227 6.71 13.68 -15.08
CA PRO A 227 7.08 13.31 -13.71
C PRO A 227 6.58 14.29 -12.63
N ASP A 228 5.88 15.36 -13.02
CA ASP A 228 5.49 16.43 -12.08
C ASP A 228 4.11 16.21 -11.45
N TYR A 229 3.28 15.37 -12.08
CA TYR A 229 1.96 14.90 -11.62
C TYR A 229 0.97 16.03 -11.23
N THR A 230 1.10 17.20 -11.85
CA THR A 230 0.39 18.43 -11.45
C THR A 230 -1.14 18.32 -11.53
N ASP A 231 -1.66 17.43 -12.37
CA ASP A 231 -3.09 17.11 -12.51
C ASP A 231 -3.73 16.54 -11.24
N VAL A 232 -2.96 15.84 -10.39
CA VAL A 232 -3.48 15.26 -9.14
C VAL A 232 -3.34 16.19 -7.93
N ARG A 233 -2.55 17.27 -8.04
CA ARG A 233 -2.25 18.18 -6.93
C ARG A 233 -3.50 18.72 -6.21
N PRO A 234 -4.57 19.18 -6.91
CA PRO A 234 -5.77 19.65 -6.21
C PRO A 234 -6.44 18.58 -5.34
N PHE A 235 -6.44 17.32 -5.77
CA PHE A 235 -7.00 16.21 -4.99
C PHE A 235 -6.08 15.83 -3.82
N HIS A 236 -4.76 15.83 -4.05
CA HIS A 236 -3.77 15.64 -3.00
C HIS A 236 -3.94 16.66 -1.87
N ASP A 237 -3.99 17.94 -2.22
CA ASP A 237 -4.08 19.04 -1.25
C ASP A 237 -5.42 18.98 -0.49
N ALA A 238 -6.52 18.66 -1.17
CA ALA A 238 -7.81 18.48 -0.52
C ALA A 238 -7.86 17.28 0.47
N LEU A 239 -7.12 16.20 0.20
CA LEU A 239 -7.01 15.06 1.13
C LEU A 239 -6.16 15.42 2.36
N LEU A 240 -5.09 16.20 2.18
CA LEU A 240 -4.29 16.75 3.28
C LEU A 240 -5.11 17.71 4.15
N GLU A 241 -5.84 18.64 3.52
CA GLU A 241 -6.72 19.59 4.20
C GLU A 241 -7.83 18.87 4.96
N ALA A 242 -8.39 17.79 4.39
CA ALA A 242 -9.42 17.02 5.03
C ALA A 242 -8.95 16.46 6.38
N ASN A 243 -7.79 15.79 6.44
CA ASN A 243 -7.21 15.35 7.71
C ASN A 243 -5.77 14.87 7.56
N VAL A 244 -4.78 15.75 7.74
CA VAL A 244 -3.35 15.40 7.67
C VAL A 244 -2.96 14.23 8.60
N ASN A 245 -3.65 14.02 9.72
CA ASN A 245 -3.39 12.93 10.68
C ASN A 245 -3.90 11.57 10.21
N ARG A 246 -4.50 11.49 9.02
CA ARG A 246 -5.01 10.27 8.40
C ARG A 246 -4.43 10.01 7.01
N VAL A 247 -3.35 10.70 6.67
CA VAL A 247 -2.70 10.61 5.36
C VAL A 247 -1.36 9.87 5.47
N LEU A 248 -1.12 8.96 4.55
CA LEU A 248 0.10 8.17 4.45
C LEU A 248 0.75 8.43 3.10
N TRP A 249 2.06 8.24 3.01
CA TRP A 249 2.79 8.25 1.73
C TRP A 249 3.28 6.85 1.37
N GLY A 250 3.27 6.49 0.09
CA GLY A 250 3.82 5.21 -0.35
C GLY A 250 4.29 5.27 -1.80
N SER A 251 5.49 4.74 -2.07
CA SER A 251 6.12 4.85 -3.39
C SER A 251 5.45 3.97 -4.43
N ASP A 252 4.94 2.81 -4.00
CA ASP A 252 4.46 1.71 -4.85
C ASP A 252 5.56 0.99 -5.64
N TRP A 253 6.83 1.16 -5.25
CA TRP A 253 7.93 0.36 -5.78
C TRP A 253 7.64 -1.14 -5.57
N PRO A 254 7.87 -2.02 -6.56
CA PRO A 254 8.64 -1.88 -7.80
C PRO A 254 7.81 -1.58 -9.06
N TYR A 255 6.64 -0.94 -8.94
CA TYR A 255 5.83 -0.43 -10.06
C TYR A 255 5.32 -1.45 -11.07
N VAL A 256 4.58 -2.44 -10.57
CA VAL A 256 3.85 -3.40 -11.42
C VAL A 256 3.08 -2.69 -12.54
N ARG A 257 3.28 -3.13 -13.80
CA ARG A 257 2.60 -2.62 -15.03
C ARG A 257 2.89 -1.16 -15.40
N MET A 258 3.97 -0.55 -14.88
CA MET A 258 4.35 0.80 -15.30
C MET A 258 5.41 0.81 -16.41
N GLY A 259 6.30 -0.18 -16.47
CA GLY A 259 7.35 -0.26 -17.48
C GLY A 259 8.22 1.00 -17.47
N GLU A 260 8.46 1.58 -18.64
CA GLU A 260 9.23 2.83 -18.78
C GLU A 260 8.63 4.04 -18.05
N ARG A 261 7.35 4.00 -17.68
CA ARG A 261 6.70 5.05 -16.87
C ARG A 261 7.00 4.92 -15.38
N ALA A 262 7.69 3.85 -14.95
CA ALA A 262 8.08 3.65 -13.57
C ALA A 262 8.92 4.85 -13.08
N PRO A 263 8.45 5.58 -12.05
CA PRO A 263 9.17 6.73 -11.54
C PRO A 263 10.41 6.35 -10.75
N ASP A 264 11.24 7.34 -10.52
CA ASP A 264 12.32 7.27 -9.55
C ASP A 264 11.78 7.57 -8.15
N VAL A 265 11.97 6.67 -7.17
CA VAL A 265 11.46 6.88 -5.81
C VAL A 265 12.07 8.13 -5.18
N GLY A 266 13.35 8.42 -5.42
CA GLY A 266 14.00 9.63 -4.90
C GLY A 266 13.35 10.91 -5.44
N ARG A 267 12.96 10.90 -6.72
CA ARG A 267 12.24 12.03 -7.33
C ARG A 267 10.80 12.17 -6.81
N LEU A 268 10.12 11.06 -6.51
CA LEU A 268 8.81 11.10 -5.84
C LEU A 268 8.92 11.67 -4.42
N ILE A 269 10.02 11.40 -3.72
CA ILE A 269 10.30 11.97 -2.40
C ILE A 269 10.55 13.48 -2.53
N ASP A 270 11.37 13.93 -3.48
CA ASP A 270 11.60 15.37 -3.71
C ASP A 270 10.29 16.12 -4.02
N LEU A 271 9.42 15.51 -4.84
CA LEU A 271 8.10 16.05 -5.16
C LEU A 271 7.21 16.14 -3.91
N ALA A 272 7.10 15.04 -3.15
CA ALA A 272 6.30 15.01 -1.93
C ALA A 272 6.83 15.99 -0.87
N TRP A 273 8.15 16.15 -0.77
CA TRP A 273 8.79 17.13 0.10
C TRP A 273 8.33 18.55 -0.22
N ASP A 274 8.35 18.93 -1.50
CA ASP A 274 7.85 20.23 -1.97
C ASP A 274 6.35 20.39 -1.65
N TRP A 275 5.54 19.38 -1.97
CA TRP A 275 4.08 19.45 -1.81
C TRP A 275 3.60 19.46 -0.36
N PHE A 276 4.30 18.79 0.56
CA PHE A 276 3.99 18.84 1.99
C PHE A 276 4.30 20.19 2.63
N GLY A 277 5.12 21.02 1.99
CA GLY A 277 5.30 22.44 2.29
C GLY A 277 6.07 22.78 3.56
N ASN A 278 5.95 22.01 4.65
CA ASN A 278 6.64 22.26 5.92
C ASN A 278 6.98 20.98 6.68
N ASP A 279 7.90 21.11 7.65
CA ASP A 279 8.45 19.99 8.41
C ASP A 279 7.42 19.30 9.32
N THR A 280 6.44 20.03 9.87
CA THR A 280 5.36 19.43 10.67
C THR A 280 4.55 18.44 9.85
N VAL A 281 4.16 18.79 8.62
CA VAL A 281 3.40 17.90 7.73
C VAL A 281 4.24 16.70 7.30
N ARG A 282 5.53 16.93 7.00
CA ARG A 282 6.48 15.87 6.62
C ARG A 282 6.67 14.85 7.73
N GLN A 283 6.88 15.33 8.97
CA GLN A 283 6.97 14.50 10.17
C GLN A 283 5.67 13.69 10.36
N GLN A 284 4.51 14.35 10.28
CA GLN A 284 3.23 13.69 10.47
C GLN A 284 3.01 12.55 9.46
N ILE A 285 3.26 12.79 8.17
CA ILE A 285 2.92 11.83 7.11
C ILE A 285 3.95 10.71 6.98
N TRP A 286 5.24 11.01 7.08
CA TRP A 286 6.29 9.99 6.92
C TRP A 286 6.62 9.27 8.22
N VAL A 287 6.37 9.87 9.38
CA VAL A 287 6.77 9.31 10.67
C VAL A 287 5.56 8.96 11.53
N ASP A 288 4.81 9.95 12.00
CA ASP A 288 3.87 9.77 13.11
C ASP A 288 2.62 8.96 12.71
N ASN A 289 2.08 9.23 11.51
CA ASN A 289 0.93 8.50 10.96
C ASN A 289 1.26 7.00 10.74
N PRO A 290 2.35 6.64 10.04
CA PRO A 290 2.79 5.25 9.95
C PRO A 290 3.09 4.61 11.31
N SER A 291 3.75 5.33 12.23
CA SER A 291 3.99 4.83 13.61
C SER A 291 2.69 4.39 14.27
N THR A 292 1.68 5.26 14.20
CA THR A 292 0.38 5.04 14.83
C THR A 292 -0.38 3.89 14.20
N LEU A 293 -0.48 3.84 12.87
CA LEU A 293 -1.30 2.84 12.17
C LEU A 293 -0.65 1.45 12.18
N TYR A 294 0.66 1.38 12.01
CA TYR A 294 1.38 0.11 11.85
C TYR A 294 2.11 -0.35 13.10
N GLU A 295 1.96 0.40 14.20
CA GLU A 295 2.51 0.11 15.53
C GLU A 295 4.03 -0.13 15.46
N PHE A 296 4.73 0.81 14.84
CA PHE A 296 6.18 0.86 14.95
C PHE A 296 6.55 1.40 16.33
N VAL A 297 7.42 0.69 17.04
CA VAL A 297 7.90 1.10 18.35
C VAL A 297 8.86 2.27 18.15
N GLU A 298 8.65 3.39 18.85
CA GLU A 298 9.67 4.43 18.94
C GLU A 298 10.89 3.82 19.65
N GLY A 299 12.05 3.88 19.01
CA GLY A 299 13.29 3.45 19.65
C GLY A 299 13.42 4.17 20.97
N ALA A 300 13.51 3.42 22.08
CA ALA A 300 13.88 4.00 23.36
C ALA A 300 15.20 4.75 23.13
N GLU A 301 15.18 6.07 23.29
CA GLU A 301 16.40 6.84 23.45
C GLU A 301 17.22 6.14 24.56
N GLN A 302 18.36 5.56 24.18
CA GLN A 302 19.37 5.08 25.12
C GLN A 302 20.34 6.22 25.43
#